data_AF-A0A818TBW3-F1
#
_entry.id   AF-A0A818TBW3-F1
#
_cell.length_a   1.000
_cell.length_b   1.000
_cell.length_c   1.000
_cell.angle_alpha   90.00
_cell.angle_beta   90.00
_cell.angle_gamma   90.00
#
_symmetry.space_group_name_H-M   'P 1'
#
loop_
_entity.id
_entity.type
_entity.pdbx_description
1 polymer ?
#
loop_
_entity_poly.entity_id
_entity_poly.type
_entity_poly.pdbx_seq_one_letter_code
_entity_poly.pdbx_strand_id
1 'polypeptide(L)'
;MNGIPKCSLLSITLPYGNCRLLYEAIISFNQLDVYETLDFNDEYDECDEITDEEESTDEECESIDDMDDFDDDQEMHIYNQFTLEEMEDIIEWVDQHPNYKFTTIKHRFRKVKFPNYISRFREYIKENGTRLEKLDQIKQFLWDEFYIKRTIEKEAVHDTDLELFAIQKARELNWDNFKVSESFITTFKKENKISSRRYNKLITRVSSNRKACSLEGM
;
A
#
# COMPACT_ATOMS: atom_id res chain seq x y z
N MET A 1 4.61 -64.54 -1.52
CA MET A 1 3.46 -63.62 -1.55
C MET A 1 3.75 -62.48 -0.58
N ASN A 2 4.31 -61.37 -1.07
CA ASN A 2 4.57 -60.17 -0.29
C ASN A 2 3.83 -59.02 -0.96
N GLY A 3 2.79 -58.52 -0.32
CA GLY A 3 1.92 -57.45 -0.81
C GLY A 3 2.53 -56.08 -0.54
N ILE A 4 2.73 -55.31 -1.60
CA ILE A 4 3.08 -53.89 -1.56
C ILE A 4 1.76 -53.11 -1.48
N PRO A 5 1.52 -52.27 -0.46
CA PRO A 5 0.38 -51.37 -0.49
C PRO A 5 0.68 -50.20 -1.44
N LYS A 6 -0.19 -50.03 -2.45
CA LYS A 6 -0.18 -48.88 -3.36
C LYS A 6 -0.65 -47.64 -2.59
N CYS A 7 0.26 -46.69 -2.35
CA CYS A 7 -0.12 -45.33 -1.96
C CYS A 7 -0.79 -44.64 -3.15
N SER A 8 -2.10 -44.41 -3.04
CA SER A 8 -2.85 -43.52 -3.90
C SER A 8 -2.47 -42.06 -3.60
N LEU A 9 -1.90 -41.38 -4.58
CA LEU A 9 -1.78 -39.92 -4.61
C LEU A 9 -3.17 -39.29 -4.61
N LEU A 10 -3.59 -38.71 -3.49
CA LEU A 10 -4.72 -37.77 -3.45
C LEU A 10 -4.20 -36.41 -3.92
N SER A 11 -4.46 -36.11 -5.19
CA SER A 11 -4.39 -34.75 -5.73
C SER A 11 -5.48 -33.90 -5.07
N ILE A 12 -5.09 -33.05 -4.13
CA ILE A 12 -5.98 -32.02 -3.58
C ILE A 12 -5.95 -30.83 -4.55
N THR A 13 -6.89 -30.85 -5.50
CA THR A 13 -7.34 -29.65 -6.21
C THR A 13 -8.10 -28.77 -5.22
N LEU A 14 -7.56 -27.59 -4.89
CA LEU A 14 -8.28 -26.55 -4.16
C LEU A 14 -9.16 -25.77 -5.15
N PRO A 15 -10.50 -25.72 -4.98
CA PRO A 15 -11.33 -24.80 -5.74
C PRO A 15 -11.19 -23.39 -5.16
N TYR A 16 -10.71 -22.48 -5.99
CA TYR A 16 -10.91 -21.04 -5.82
C TYR A 16 -12.41 -20.74 -5.70
N GLY A 17 -12.79 -20.00 -4.67
CA GLY A 17 -14.13 -19.40 -4.57
C GLY A 17 -14.72 -19.46 -3.17
N ASN A 18 -14.37 -18.48 -2.32
CA ASN A 18 -15.26 -18.06 -1.24
C ASN A 18 -14.84 -16.70 -0.63
N CYS A 19 -14.91 -15.64 -1.43
CA CYS A 19 -14.74 -14.25 -0.96
C CYS A 19 -15.95 -13.72 -0.16
N ARG A 20 -16.93 -14.58 0.20
CA ARG A 20 -18.17 -14.17 0.86
C ARG A 20 -18.17 -14.35 2.38
N LEU A 21 -17.24 -15.15 2.93
CA LEU A 21 -17.17 -15.41 4.38
C LEU A 21 -16.32 -14.40 5.16
N LEU A 22 -15.60 -13.49 4.49
CA LEU A 22 -14.81 -12.46 5.16
C LEU A 22 -15.64 -11.24 5.61
N TYR A 23 -16.78 -10.98 4.98
CA TYR A 23 -17.59 -9.79 5.28
C TYR A 23 -18.42 -9.91 6.58
N GLU A 24 -18.83 -11.12 6.96
CA GLU A 24 -19.68 -11.31 8.16
C GLU A 24 -18.89 -11.30 9.48
N ALA A 25 -17.57 -11.56 9.44
CA ALA A 25 -16.72 -11.49 10.63
C ALA A 25 -16.42 -10.04 11.06
N ILE A 26 -16.57 -9.06 10.16
CA ILE A 26 -16.23 -7.65 10.42
C ILE A 26 -17.32 -6.94 11.24
N ILE A 27 -18.58 -7.36 11.15
CA ILE A 27 -19.72 -6.63 11.75
C ILE A 27 -20.00 -7.04 13.21
N SER A 28 -19.51 -8.19 13.68
CA SER A 28 -19.86 -8.72 15.01
C SER A 28 -18.96 -8.24 16.17
N PHE A 29 -17.98 -7.34 15.95
CA PHE A 29 -17.01 -6.95 16.99
C PHE A 29 -17.07 -5.46 17.40
N ASN A 30 -18.21 -4.80 17.22
CA ASN A 30 -18.46 -3.42 17.67
C ASN A 30 -18.80 -3.30 19.18
N GLN A 31 -18.06 -4.03 20.02
CA GLN A 31 -17.97 -3.77 21.46
C GLN A 31 -16.51 -3.81 21.84
N LEU A 32 -15.82 -2.70 21.61
CA LEU A 32 -14.47 -2.49 22.11
C LEU A 32 -14.57 -1.39 23.15
N ASP A 33 -14.45 -1.80 24.41
CA ASP A 33 -14.35 -0.94 25.58
C ASP A 33 -13.20 0.06 25.38
N VAL A 34 -13.55 1.33 25.47
CA VAL A 34 -12.61 2.43 25.57
C VAL A 34 -11.94 2.34 26.93
N TYR A 35 -10.70 1.86 26.98
CA TYR A 35 -9.88 1.97 28.18
C TYR A 35 -8.94 3.17 28.08
N GLU A 36 -9.14 4.03 29.08
CA GLU A 36 -8.38 5.17 29.57
C GLU A 36 -6.89 5.19 29.17
N THR A 37 -6.52 6.21 28.38
CA THR A 37 -5.14 6.55 28.06
C THR A 37 -4.43 7.08 29.30
N LEU A 38 -3.30 6.46 29.66
CA LEU A 38 -2.40 6.97 30.69
C LEU A 38 -1.85 8.34 30.26
N ASP A 39 -2.18 9.38 31.02
CA ASP A 39 -1.53 10.71 30.98
C ASP A 39 -0.05 10.53 31.33
N PHE A 40 0.81 10.70 30.33
CA PHE A 40 2.22 10.98 30.58
C PHE A 40 2.37 12.50 30.64
N ASN A 41 2.64 13.02 31.84
CA ASN A 41 3.09 14.38 32.06
C ASN A 41 4.33 14.64 31.19
N ASP A 42 4.21 15.53 30.22
CA ASP A 42 5.32 16.14 29.51
C ASP A 42 6.04 17.10 30.48
N GLU A 43 7.12 16.63 31.11
CA GLU A 43 8.10 17.50 31.76
C GLU A 43 9.05 18.02 30.68
N TYR A 44 8.65 19.13 30.06
CA TYR A 44 9.52 19.99 29.27
C TYR A 44 10.50 20.69 30.22
N ASP A 45 11.80 20.41 30.09
CA ASP A 45 12.87 21.30 30.57
C ASP A 45 13.63 21.86 29.37
N GLU A 46 13.19 23.08 29.04
CA GLU A 46 13.91 24.32 28.72
C GLU A 46 15.36 24.31 28.20
N CYS A 47 15.59 25.21 27.23
CA CYS A 47 16.78 25.41 26.42
C CYS A 47 17.94 26.18 27.10
N ASP A 48 19.05 26.21 26.34
CA ASP A 48 20.17 27.17 26.31
C ASP A 48 21.37 26.97 27.24
N GLU A 49 22.49 26.59 26.62
CA GLU A 49 23.77 27.22 26.92
C GLU A 49 24.61 27.33 25.63
N ILE A 50 24.71 28.55 25.09
CA ILE A 50 25.70 28.97 24.10
C ILE A 50 26.98 29.32 24.87
N THR A 51 28.14 28.81 24.45
CA THR A 51 29.37 29.62 24.52
C THR A 51 30.39 29.17 23.46
N ASP A 52 30.89 30.18 22.74
CA ASP A 52 31.84 30.14 21.64
C ASP A 52 33.26 29.72 22.05
N GLU A 53 33.94 28.94 21.21
CA GLU A 53 35.40 29.05 21.01
C GLU A 53 35.74 28.78 19.53
N GLU A 54 36.43 29.76 18.94
CA GLU A 54 36.91 29.83 17.55
C GLU A 54 38.09 28.87 17.29
N GLU A 55 38.22 28.31 16.07
CA GLU A 55 39.48 28.46 15.30
C GLU A 55 39.35 28.09 13.81
N SER A 56 40.03 28.88 13.01
CA SER A 56 40.10 29.01 11.55
C SER A 56 40.57 27.79 10.75
N THR A 57 40.09 27.64 9.51
CA THR A 57 40.98 27.46 8.34
C THR A 57 40.23 27.73 7.03
N ASP A 58 40.69 28.74 6.31
CA ASP A 58 40.30 29.06 4.93
C ASP A 58 40.88 28.02 3.97
N GLU A 59 40.04 27.35 3.17
CA GLU A 59 40.43 26.85 1.86
C GLU A 59 39.26 26.99 0.87
N GLU A 60 39.46 27.86 -0.12
CA GLU A 60 38.68 27.97 -1.35
C GLU A 60 38.80 26.65 -2.15
N CYS A 61 37.66 26.10 -2.60
CA CYS A 61 37.65 25.14 -3.71
C CYS A 61 36.31 25.18 -4.44
N GLU A 62 36.37 25.89 -5.56
CA GLU A 62 35.70 25.74 -6.86
C GLU A 62 34.32 25.06 -7.00
N SER A 63 33.50 25.80 -7.74
CA SER A 63 32.31 25.44 -8.50
C SER A 63 32.25 24.00 -9.02
N ILE A 64 31.15 23.33 -8.69
CA ILE A 64 30.49 22.38 -9.59
C ILE A 64 29.12 22.97 -9.93
N ASP A 65 29.10 23.68 -11.05
CA ASP A 65 27.93 23.76 -11.91
C ASP A 65 27.54 22.34 -12.34
N ASP A 66 26.23 22.09 -12.45
CA ASP A 66 25.54 20.89 -12.95
C ASP A 66 24.77 20.11 -11.87
N MET A 67 23.61 20.65 -11.49
CA MET A 67 22.46 19.85 -11.08
C MET A 67 21.20 20.37 -11.79
N ASP A 68 20.98 19.77 -12.95
CA ASP A 68 19.73 19.54 -13.67
C ASP A 68 18.49 20.37 -13.27
N ASP A 69 18.11 21.23 -14.21
CA ASP A 69 16.79 21.77 -14.48
C ASP A 69 15.71 20.67 -14.51
N PHE A 70 15.22 20.26 -13.35
CA PHE A 70 14.07 19.37 -13.23
C PHE A 70 12.76 20.17 -13.22
N ASP A 71 12.27 20.42 -14.43
CA ASP A 71 10.87 20.50 -14.84
C ASP A 71 9.89 21.26 -13.91
N ASP A 72 9.62 22.50 -14.29
CA ASP A 72 8.49 23.37 -13.93
C ASP A 72 7.12 22.84 -14.46
N ASP A 73 6.88 21.53 -14.34
CA ASP A 73 5.69 20.84 -14.88
C ASP A 73 4.75 20.29 -13.78
N GLN A 74 5.06 20.51 -12.50
CA GLN A 74 4.28 19.96 -11.38
C GLN A 74 2.91 20.63 -11.19
N GLU A 75 2.74 21.91 -11.58
CA GLU A 75 1.47 22.63 -11.36
C GLU A 75 0.35 22.23 -12.34
N MET A 76 0.68 21.67 -13.51
CA MET A 76 -0.33 21.33 -14.53
C MET A 76 -1.09 20.01 -14.24
N HIS A 77 -0.59 19.19 -13.33
CA HIS A 77 -1.03 17.80 -13.16
C HIS A 77 -2.29 17.63 -12.28
N ILE A 78 -2.63 18.62 -11.46
CA ILE A 78 -3.72 18.50 -10.47
C ILE A 78 -5.12 18.64 -11.12
N TYR A 79 -5.24 19.35 -12.25
CA TYR A 79 -6.54 19.71 -12.83
C TYR A 79 -7.09 18.73 -13.88
N ASN A 80 -6.33 17.70 -14.25
CA ASN A 80 -6.68 16.79 -15.34
C ASN A 80 -6.71 15.33 -14.86
N GLN A 81 -7.29 15.08 -13.69
CA GLN A 81 -7.65 13.71 -13.31
C GLN A 81 -8.81 13.27 -14.21
N PHE A 82 -8.53 12.27 -15.04
CA PHE A 82 -9.49 11.57 -15.88
C PHE A 82 -9.67 10.18 -15.28
N THR A 83 -10.91 9.72 -15.17
CA THR A 83 -11.16 8.31 -14.87
C THR A 83 -10.94 7.47 -16.14
N LEU A 84 -10.64 6.19 -15.97
CA LEU A 84 -10.54 5.25 -17.09
C LEU A 84 -11.78 5.27 -18.00
N GLU A 85 -12.98 5.27 -17.41
CA GLU A 85 -14.25 5.37 -18.14
C GLU A 85 -14.37 6.66 -18.97
N GLU A 86 -13.98 7.82 -18.41
CA GLU A 86 -13.96 9.08 -19.15
C GLU A 86 -13.00 9.02 -20.35
N MET A 87 -11.87 8.33 -20.22
CA MET A 87 -10.92 8.15 -21.33
C MET A 87 -11.51 7.27 -22.44
N GLU A 88 -12.20 6.19 -22.08
CA GLU A 88 -12.88 5.29 -23.04
C GLU A 88 -13.95 6.04 -23.84
N ASP A 89 -14.82 6.79 -23.16
CA ASP A 89 -15.86 7.61 -23.79
C ASP A 89 -15.28 8.63 -24.79
N ILE A 90 -14.16 9.27 -24.41
CA ILE A 90 -13.48 10.24 -25.26
C ILE A 90 -12.92 9.55 -26.52
N ILE A 91 -12.26 8.40 -26.36
CA ILE A 91 -11.67 7.66 -27.47
C ILE A 91 -12.75 7.09 -28.39
N GLU A 92 -13.82 6.52 -27.84
CA GLU A 92 -14.95 6.02 -28.62
C GLU A 92 -15.55 7.14 -29.48
N TRP A 93 -15.75 8.33 -28.89
CA TRP A 93 -16.30 9.45 -29.64
C TRP A 93 -15.38 9.94 -30.76
N VAL A 94 -14.07 9.96 -30.51
CA VAL A 94 -13.05 10.32 -31.51
C VAL A 94 -13.03 9.30 -32.65
N ASP A 95 -13.14 8.00 -32.34
CA ASP A 95 -13.18 6.92 -33.33
C ASP A 95 -14.46 6.94 -34.17
N GLN A 96 -15.59 7.35 -33.59
CA GLN A 96 -16.85 7.59 -34.32
C GLN A 96 -16.77 8.79 -35.27
N HIS A 97 -15.88 9.76 -35.03
CA HIS A 97 -15.79 11.02 -35.78
C HIS A 97 -14.36 11.33 -36.27
N PRO A 98 -13.77 10.48 -37.14
CA PRO A 98 -12.35 10.59 -37.52
C PRO A 98 -12.01 11.87 -38.31
N ASN A 99 -12.99 12.51 -38.93
CA ASN A 99 -12.79 13.70 -39.77
C ASN A 99 -12.87 15.03 -38.98
N TYR A 100 -13.18 14.98 -37.68
CA TYR A 100 -13.31 16.19 -36.88
C TYR A 100 -11.96 16.74 -36.42
N LYS A 101 -11.84 18.07 -36.48
CA LYS A 101 -10.64 18.77 -36.02
C LYS A 101 -10.53 18.71 -34.49
N PHE A 102 -9.31 18.74 -33.98
CA PHE A 102 -9.05 18.77 -32.54
C PHE A 102 -9.72 19.95 -31.81
N THR A 103 -9.93 21.07 -32.49
CA THR A 103 -10.70 22.21 -31.95
C THR A 103 -12.11 21.80 -31.53
N THR A 104 -12.78 20.94 -32.31
CA THR A 104 -14.11 20.42 -32.00
C THR A 104 -14.07 19.48 -30.81
N ILE A 105 -13.07 18.59 -30.74
CA ILE A 105 -12.83 17.69 -29.60
C ILE A 105 -12.65 18.51 -28.32
N LYS A 106 -11.79 19.54 -28.34
CA LYS A 106 -11.53 20.44 -27.21
C LYS A 106 -12.77 21.21 -26.76
N HIS A 107 -13.64 21.61 -27.69
CA HIS A 107 -14.90 22.29 -27.35
C HIS A 107 -15.87 21.38 -26.60
N ARG A 108 -15.97 20.10 -26.99
CA ARG A 108 -16.80 19.10 -26.33
C ARG A 108 -16.19 18.66 -24.99
N PHE A 109 -14.92 18.29 -25.01
CA PHE A 109 -14.19 17.79 -23.84
C PHE A 109 -13.22 18.86 -23.35
N ARG A 110 -13.72 19.80 -22.53
CA ARG A 110 -12.91 20.93 -22.05
C ARG A 110 -11.68 20.53 -21.22
N LYS A 111 -11.71 19.36 -20.59
CA LYS A 111 -10.57 18.78 -19.86
C LYS A 111 -9.41 18.41 -20.80
N VAL A 112 -9.69 18.06 -22.06
CA VAL A 112 -8.68 17.65 -23.06
C VAL A 112 -8.04 18.89 -23.69
N LYS A 113 -6.92 19.33 -23.10
CA LYS A 113 -6.25 20.57 -23.52
C LYS A 113 -5.41 20.41 -24.80
N PHE A 114 -4.77 19.25 -24.96
CA PHE A 114 -3.77 19.00 -26.01
C PHE A 114 -4.07 17.72 -26.80
N PRO A 115 -3.70 17.65 -28.10
CA PRO A 115 -3.98 16.48 -28.95
C PRO A 115 -3.28 15.22 -28.47
N ASN A 116 -2.11 15.36 -27.82
CA ASN A 116 -1.33 14.24 -27.29
C ASN A 116 -2.09 13.40 -26.23
N TYR A 117 -3.13 13.97 -25.61
CA TYR A 117 -3.98 13.23 -24.65
C TYR A 117 -4.68 12.06 -25.33
N ILE A 118 -5.11 12.20 -26.58
CA ILE A 118 -5.79 11.13 -27.31
C ILE A 118 -4.87 9.93 -27.50
N SER A 119 -3.61 10.15 -27.88
CA SER A 119 -2.63 9.07 -27.98
C SER A 119 -2.36 8.42 -26.62
N ARG A 120 -2.16 9.22 -25.57
CA ARG A 120 -1.94 8.72 -24.20
C ARG A 120 -3.14 7.92 -23.66
N PHE A 121 -4.37 8.34 -23.92
CA PHE A 121 -5.57 7.62 -23.49
C PHE A 121 -5.66 6.24 -24.15
N ARG A 122 -5.29 6.11 -25.43
CA ARG A 122 -5.23 4.79 -26.07
C ARG A 122 -4.21 3.88 -25.41
N GLU A 123 -3.06 4.43 -25.00
CA GLU A 123 -2.04 3.68 -24.25
C GLU A 123 -2.56 3.26 -22.88
N TYR A 124 -3.18 4.17 -22.12
CA TYR A 124 -3.73 3.87 -20.79
C TYR A 124 -4.85 2.83 -20.84
N ILE A 125 -5.75 2.91 -21.82
CA ILE A 125 -6.80 1.89 -22.02
C ILE A 125 -6.16 0.53 -22.34
N LYS A 126 -5.14 0.51 -23.22
CA LYS A 126 -4.41 -0.73 -23.55
C LYS A 126 -3.67 -1.32 -22.34
N GLU A 127 -3.12 -0.46 -21.49
CA GLU A 127 -2.43 -0.85 -20.26
C GLU A 127 -3.39 -1.10 -19.08
N ASN A 128 -4.70 -1.04 -19.31
CA ASN A 128 -5.75 -1.25 -18.30
C ASN A 128 -5.66 -0.28 -17.10
N GLY A 129 -5.48 1.00 -17.41
CA GLY A 129 -5.60 2.11 -16.46
C GLY A 129 -4.34 2.95 -16.32
N THR A 130 -4.49 4.07 -15.62
CA THR A 130 -3.41 5.02 -15.39
C THR A 130 -2.43 4.51 -14.33
N ARG A 131 -1.20 5.04 -14.37
CA ARG A 131 -0.19 4.77 -13.34
C ARG A 131 -0.69 5.12 -11.93
N LEU A 132 -1.43 6.22 -11.79
CA LEU A 132 -1.96 6.67 -10.49
C LEU A 132 -3.03 5.71 -9.97
N GLU A 133 -4.00 5.33 -10.80
CA GLU A 133 -5.04 4.36 -10.41
C GLU A 133 -4.41 3.01 -9.99
N LYS A 134 -3.40 2.53 -10.72
CA LYS A 134 -2.67 1.30 -10.37
C LYS A 134 -1.96 1.44 -9.02
N LEU A 135 -1.32 2.57 -8.75
CA LEU A 135 -0.68 2.83 -7.47
C LEU A 135 -1.69 2.85 -6.32
N ASP A 136 -2.84 3.49 -6.51
CA ASP A 136 -3.90 3.54 -5.52
C ASP A 136 -4.47 2.15 -5.22
N GLN A 137 -4.68 1.33 -6.26
CA GLN A 137 -5.10 -0.07 -6.10
C GLN A 137 -4.07 -0.89 -5.31
N ILE A 138 -2.77 -0.68 -5.57
CA ILE A 138 -1.70 -1.34 -4.81
C ILE A 138 -1.71 -0.88 -3.35
N LYS A 139 -1.83 0.43 -3.09
CA LYS A 139 -1.88 0.98 -1.73
C LYS A 139 -3.07 0.45 -0.93
N GLN A 140 -4.25 0.39 -1.55
CA GLN A 140 -5.47 -0.16 -0.92
C GLN A 140 -5.28 -1.63 -0.55
N PHE A 141 -4.82 -2.44 -1.51
CA PHE A 141 -4.53 -3.85 -1.26
C PHE A 141 -3.49 -4.06 -0.16
N LEU A 142 -2.42 -3.27 -0.17
CA LEU A 142 -1.35 -3.35 0.81
C LEU A 142 -1.86 -3.05 2.23
N TRP A 143 -2.77 -2.07 2.36
CA TRP A 143 -3.41 -1.74 3.61
C TRP A 143 -4.30 -2.88 4.13
N ASP A 144 -5.11 -3.47 3.25
CA ASP A 144 -6.00 -4.58 3.61
C ASP A 144 -5.21 -5.81 4.11
N GLU A 145 -4.16 -6.20 3.38
CA GLU A 145 -3.27 -7.30 3.78
C GLU A 145 -2.55 -7.01 5.10
N PHE A 146 -2.02 -5.79 5.26
CA PHE A 146 -1.41 -5.36 6.52
C PHE A 146 -2.39 -5.45 7.69
N TYR A 147 -3.63 -4.99 7.48
CA TYR A 147 -4.67 -5.00 8.50
C TYR A 147 -5.03 -6.43 8.92
N ILE A 148 -5.24 -7.32 7.94
CA ILE A 148 -5.55 -8.74 8.18
C ILE A 148 -4.43 -9.41 9.00
N LYS A 149 -3.18 -9.26 8.55
CA LYS A 149 -1.99 -9.83 9.21
C LYS A 149 -1.85 -9.35 10.65
N ARG A 150 -2.07 -8.06 10.89
CA ARG A 150 -1.92 -7.47 12.23
C ARG A 150 -3.07 -7.80 13.16
N THR A 151 -4.31 -7.76 12.69
CA THR A 151 -5.49 -7.85 13.57
C THR A 151 -5.97 -9.28 13.76
N ILE A 152 -6.00 -10.06 12.68
CA ILE A 152 -6.55 -11.42 12.67
C ILE A 152 -5.46 -12.42 13.03
N GLU A 153 -4.36 -12.41 12.27
CA GLU A 153 -3.30 -13.42 12.42
C GLU A 153 -2.34 -13.11 13.57
N LYS A 154 -2.30 -11.83 13.99
CA LYS A 154 -1.42 -11.33 15.06
C LYS A 154 0.06 -11.56 14.74
N GLU A 155 0.41 -11.46 13.46
CA GLU A 155 1.78 -11.58 12.97
C GLU A 155 2.49 -10.22 12.95
N ALA A 156 3.81 -10.24 13.06
CA ALA A 156 4.63 -9.06 12.82
C ALA A 156 4.84 -8.92 11.31
N VAL A 157 4.47 -7.77 10.75
CA VAL A 157 4.68 -7.45 9.34
C VAL A 157 5.94 -6.60 9.23
N HIS A 158 6.90 -7.07 8.45
CA HIS A 158 8.15 -6.39 8.15
C HIS A 158 8.05 -5.63 6.81
N ASP A 159 9.01 -4.75 6.56
CA ASP A 159 9.07 -3.94 5.34
C ASP A 159 9.20 -4.83 4.09
N THR A 160 9.99 -5.90 4.20
CA THR A 160 10.13 -6.92 3.15
C THR A 160 8.80 -7.58 2.81
N ASP A 161 7.91 -7.77 3.79
CA ASP A 161 6.58 -8.35 3.53
C ASP A 161 5.71 -7.35 2.75
N LEU A 162 5.76 -6.07 3.13
CA LEU A 162 5.04 -5.00 2.41
C LEU A 162 5.53 -4.88 0.96
N GLU A 163 6.84 -4.99 0.73
CA GLU A 163 7.41 -5.01 -0.61
C GLU A 163 6.90 -6.21 -1.42
N LEU A 164 6.88 -7.41 -0.82
CA LEU A 164 6.37 -8.61 -1.47
C LEU A 164 4.90 -8.49 -1.85
N PHE A 165 4.05 -7.98 -0.96
CA PHE A 165 2.63 -7.76 -1.25
C PHE A 165 2.41 -6.75 -2.38
N ALA A 166 3.18 -5.65 -2.38
CA ALA A 166 3.09 -4.65 -3.44
C ALA A 166 3.52 -5.23 -4.81
N ILE A 167 4.61 -6.01 -4.86
CA ILE A 167 5.06 -6.70 -6.08
C ILE A 167 4.04 -7.73 -6.55
N GLN A 168 3.48 -8.51 -5.62
CA GLN A 168 2.43 -9.49 -5.94
C GLN A 168 1.25 -8.79 -6.60
N LYS A 169 0.77 -7.68 -6.02
CA LYS A 169 -0.35 -6.94 -6.58
C LYS A 169 -0.03 -6.31 -7.93
N ALA A 170 1.18 -5.77 -8.11
CA ALA A 170 1.60 -5.21 -9.38
C ALA A 170 1.60 -6.25 -10.51
N ARG A 171 1.98 -7.51 -10.21
CA ARG A 171 1.90 -8.62 -11.18
C ARG A 171 0.46 -8.96 -11.55
N GLU A 172 -0.48 -8.92 -10.60
CA GLU A 172 -1.90 -9.11 -10.90
C GLU A 172 -2.45 -8.02 -11.84
N LEU A 173 -1.91 -6.80 -11.74
CA LEU A 173 -2.26 -5.67 -12.60
C LEU A 173 -1.47 -5.62 -13.92
N ASN A 174 -0.69 -6.66 -14.24
CA ASN A 174 0.23 -6.72 -15.39
C ASN A 174 1.19 -5.52 -15.46
N TRP A 175 1.62 -5.00 -14.31
CA TRP A 175 2.56 -3.89 -14.23
C TRP A 175 3.98 -4.39 -13.96
N ASP A 176 4.59 -4.97 -14.98
CA ASP A 176 5.88 -5.67 -14.87
C ASP A 176 7.06 -4.74 -14.51
N ASN A 177 6.99 -3.48 -14.90
CA ASN A 177 8.04 -2.48 -14.64
C ASN A 177 7.93 -1.85 -13.24
N PHE A 178 6.95 -2.25 -12.43
CA PHE A 178 6.79 -1.70 -11.09
C PHE A 178 7.92 -2.19 -10.17
N LYS A 179 8.65 -1.24 -9.58
CA LYS A 179 9.63 -1.50 -8.54
C LYS A 179 9.25 -0.74 -7.29
N VAL A 180 9.18 -1.46 -6.17
CA VAL A 180 8.96 -0.86 -4.87
C VAL A 180 10.24 -0.14 -4.45
N SER A 181 10.13 1.15 -4.14
CA SER A 181 11.22 1.92 -3.54
C SER A 181 11.04 1.98 -2.03
N GLU A 182 12.14 2.15 -1.31
CA GLU A 182 12.11 2.36 0.14
C GLU A 182 11.29 3.62 0.51
N SER A 183 11.39 4.66 -0.31
CA SER A 183 10.58 5.87 -0.17
C SER A 183 9.08 5.59 -0.31
N PHE A 184 8.68 4.69 -1.22
CA PHE A 184 7.27 4.28 -1.36
C PHE A 184 6.73 3.65 -0.07
N ILE A 185 7.49 2.71 0.52
CA ILE A 185 7.10 2.06 1.79
C ILE A 185 7.07 3.08 2.94
N THR A 186 8.07 3.96 3.00
CA THR A 186 8.12 5.02 4.03
C THR A 186 6.93 5.96 3.94
N THR A 187 6.56 6.39 2.73
CA THR A 187 5.38 7.24 2.50
C THR A 187 4.09 6.50 2.84
N PHE A 188 3.94 5.25 2.39
CA PHE A 188 2.77 4.41 2.72
C PHE A 188 2.59 4.26 4.25
N LYS A 189 3.68 4.04 4.99
CA LYS A 189 3.64 3.97 6.46
C LYS A 189 3.24 5.29 7.09
N LYS A 190 3.77 6.41 6.61
CA LYS A 190 3.42 7.75 7.11
C LYS A 190 1.95 8.07 6.87
N GLU A 191 1.45 7.82 5.65
CA GLU A 191 0.04 8.02 5.27
C GLU A 191 -0.90 7.22 6.17
N ASN A 192 -0.56 5.96 6.45
CA ASN A 192 -1.39 5.05 7.26
C ASN A 192 -1.04 5.04 8.76
N LYS A 193 -0.17 5.95 9.22
CA LYS A 193 0.29 6.06 10.62
C LYS A 193 0.84 4.73 11.19
N ILE A 194 1.52 3.97 10.34
CA ILE A 194 2.16 2.70 10.72
C ILE A 194 3.56 3.01 11.25
N SER A 195 3.75 2.80 12.56
CA SER A 195 5.07 2.85 13.18
C SER A 195 5.69 1.46 13.30
N SER A 196 7.02 1.39 13.20
CA SER A 196 7.76 0.18 13.56
C SER A 196 7.69 0.01 15.07
N ARG A 197 6.85 -0.91 15.53
CA ARG A 197 6.72 -1.25 16.95
C ARG A 197 6.90 -2.75 17.13
N ARG A 198 7.68 -3.11 18.17
CA ARG A 198 7.84 -4.49 18.60
C ARG A 198 6.48 -5.07 18.98
N TYR A 199 6.10 -6.18 18.38
CA TYR A 199 4.90 -6.90 18.75
C TYR A 199 5.19 -7.89 19.88
N ASN A 200 4.58 -7.70 21.05
CA ASN A 200 4.71 -8.63 22.16
C ASN A 200 3.57 -9.65 22.10
N LYS A 201 3.89 -10.89 21.73
CA LYS A 201 2.93 -12.01 21.79
C LYS A 201 2.67 -12.37 23.25
N LEU A 202 1.45 -12.13 23.73
CA LEU A 202 1.04 -12.61 25.06
C LEU A 202 0.92 -14.13 25.03
N ILE A 203 1.89 -14.82 25.65
CA ILE A 203 1.86 -16.28 25.82
C ILE A 203 1.26 -16.55 27.19
N THR A 204 -0.04 -16.86 27.26
CA THR A 204 -0.65 -17.35 28.49
C THR A 204 -0.28 -18.82 28.68
N ARG A 205 0.62 -19.09 29.63
CA ARG A 205 0.84 -20.47 30.09
C ARG A 205 -0.36 -20.87 30.93
N VAL A 206 -1.17 -21.80 30.42
CA VAL A 206 -2.21 -22.45 31.23
C VAL A 206 -1.52 -23.25 32.32
N SER A 207 -1.46 -22.72 33.54
CA SER A 207 -1.01 -23.48 34.70
C SER A 207 -2.05 -24.57 34.95
N SER A 208 -1.73 -25.80 34.57
CA SER A 208 -2.53 -26.97 34.91
C SER A 208 -2.38 -27.25 36.40
N ASN A 209 -2.99 -26.42 37.25
CA ASN A 209 -3.06 -26.68 38.68
C ASN A 209 -4.11 -27.78 38.89
N ARG A 210 -3.77 -29.00 38.49
CA ARG A 210 -4.54 -30.21 38.81
C ARG A 210 -4.37 -30.44 40.31
N LYS A 211 -5.17 -29.77 41.14
CA LYS A 211 -5.45 -30.28 42.48
C LYS A 211 -6.13 -31.63 42.26
N ALA A 212 -5.36 -32.71 42.45
CA ALA A 212 -5.90 -34.05 42.53
C ALA A 212 -6.88 -34.06 43.71
N CYS A 213 -8.18 -34.02 43.41
CA CYS A 213 -9.22 -34.28 44.39
C CYS A 213 -9.09 -35.77 44.74
N SER A 214 -8.37 -36.05 45.81
CA SER A 214 -8.22 -37.40 46.34
C SER A 214 -9.53 -37.74 47.05
N LEU A 215 -10.38 -38.52 46.40
CA LEU A 215 -11.47 -39.23 47.05
C LEU A 215 -10.85 -40.40 47.83
N GLU A 216 -10.40 -40.12 49.05
CA GLU A 216 -10.21 -41.13 50.08
C GLU A 216 -11.03 -40.72 51.30
N GLY A 217 -12.04 -41.52 51.61
CA GLY A 217 -12.92 -41.31 52.76
C GLY A 217 -14.17 -42.17 52.63
N MET A 218 -14.02 -43.44 53.03
CA MET A 218 -15.08 -44.42 53.27
C MET A 218 -16.16 -43.89 54.22
#